data_AF-A0A7S1D2G3-F1
#
_entry.id   AF-A0A7S1D2G3-F1
#
_cell.length_a   1.000
_cell.length_b   1.000
_cell.length_c   1.000
_cell.angle_alpha   90.00
_cell.angle_beta   90.00
_cell.angle_gamma   90.00
#
_symmetry.space_group_name_H-M   'P 1'
#
loop_
_entity.id
_entity.type
_entity.pdbx_description
1 polymer ?
#
loop_
_entity_poly.entity_id
_entity_poly.type
_entity_poly.pdbx_seq_one_letter_code
_entity_poly.pdbx_strand_id
1 'polypeptide(L)'
;VALNKFDGLAGMTCCDLSNTIWAFAVVGVHHDRLFDALEKQVILRINRALSGTRSSAAFKGQELANCIWASASVNRRNPDLLDAVSVYAKQMVTGSDGKVTAQSIHDYFLQQELGNLAWACAVMDYYPPDLMHIIFQGIVGVGPEQNLKYMSQFLERGLQPQVTMSLLYAQAGMMLNGIDYGLTLPDDFWGGWFPVTDFDQDGTGDLKLTTSKVQSGVSDALRRIGFDHVEEHVIPFSENDDISPKVLSLDIAVPERKIGIEVDGPSHFVHNMKNWEPQSRPNPNAKKQTQQKQDPTEYVFEWSYEDQDMNGSTALKDRLLEKMGWTIVHIPFWVWMEMSHSPSDQEKYCRELVANL
;
A
#
# COMPACT_ATOMS: atom_id res chain seq x y z
N VAL A 1 -8.40 1.02 32.39
CA VAL A 1 -8.08 2.45 32.12
C VAL A 1 -8.04 2.62 30.62
N ALA A 2 -8.59 3.72 30.12
CA ALA A 2 -8.94 3.95 28.72
C ALA A 2 -7.79 3.78 27.72
N LEU A 3 -7.81 2.72 26.91
CA LEU A 3 -7.07 2.67 25.64
C LEU A 3 -7.66 3.65 24.59
N ASN A 4 -8.84 4.19 24.85
CA ASN A 4 -9.60 5.03 23.90
C ASN A 4 -9.36 6.54 24.02
N LYS A 5 -8.55 7.01 24.97
CA LYS A 5 -8.43 8.47 25.21
C LYS A 5 -7.27 9.13 24.47
N PHE A 6 -6.23 8.40 24.06
CA PHE A 6 -5.07 8.91 23.31
C PHE A 6 -4.51 10.28 23.77
N ASP A 7 -4.72 10.64 25.05
CA ASP A 7 -4.46 11.98 25.59
C ASP A 7 -2.97 12.36 25.53
N GLY A 8 -2.08 11.36 25.46
CA GLY A 8 -0.62 11.53 25.38
C GLY A 8 -0.08 11.93 24.01
N LEU A 9 -0.85 11.80 22.92
CA LEU A 9 -0.35 12.05 21.56
C LEU A 9 0.06 13.52 21.34
N ALA A 10 -0.55 14.46 22.08
CA ALA A 10 -0.21 15.87 22.02
C ALA A 10 1.22 16.17 22.53
N GLY A 11 1.76 15.32 23.40
CA GLY A 11 3.12 15.46 23.95
C GLY A 11 4.22 14.82 23.10
N MET A 12 3.86 14.03 22.08
CA MET A 12 4.81 13.30 21.24
C MET A 12 5.57 14.22 20.28
N THR A 13 6.83 13.90 19.97
CA THR A 13 7.55 14.56 18.88
C THR A 13 7.01 14.11 17.52
N CYS A 14 7.40 14.80 16.44
CA CYS A 14 7.10 14.36 15.07
C CYS A 14 7.64 12.95 14.79
N CYS A 15 8.87 12.67 15.23
CA CYS A 15 9.50 11.36 15.17
C CYS A 15 8.70 10.29 15.96
N ASP A 16 8.24 10.61 17.18
CA ASP A 16 7.44 9.66 17.98
C ASP A 16 6.12 9.31 17.28
N LEU A 17 5.43 10.31 16.71
CA LEU A 17 4.20 10.08 15.95
C LEU A 17 4.47 9.21 14.72
N SER A 18 5.49 9.55 13.92
CA SER A 18 5.83 8.80 12.71
C SER A 18 6.24 7.36 13.01
N ASN A 19 7.04 7.15 14.06
CA ASN A 19 7.45 5.81 14.45
C ASN A 19 6.29 4.98 15.01
N THR A 20 5.35 5.63 15.71
CA THR A 20 4.18 4.93 16.26
C THR A 20 3.26 4.46 15.16
N ILE A 21 2.87 5.35 14.24
CA ILE A 21 1.98 4.96 13.13
C ILE A 21 2.65 3.93 12.21
N TRP A 22 3.94 4.10 11.93
CA TRP A 22 4.73 3.16 11.15
C TRP A 22 4.83 1.79 11.82
N ALA A 23 5.08 1.73 13.13
CA ALA A 23 5.21 0.46 13.84
C ALA A 23 3.93 -0.38 13.76
N PHE A 24 2.76 0.24 13.88
CA PHE A 24 1.47 -0.44 13.71
C PHE A 24 1.30 -0.98 12.29
N ALA A 25 1.61 -0.17 11.28
CA ALA A 25 1.51 -0.59 9.88
C ALA A 25 2.48 -1.73 9.54
N VAL A 26 3.71 -1.70 10.05
CA VAL A 26 4.73 -2.74 9.81
C VAL A 26 4.31 -4.10 10.35
N VAL A 27 3.65 -4.14 11.51
CA VAL A 27 3.13 -5.41 12.07
C VAL A 27 1.77 -5.78 11.49
N GLY A 28 1.30 -5.08 10.45
CA GLY A 28 0.04 -5.36 9.78
C GLY A 28 -1.19 -5.11 10.66
N VAL A 29 -1.13 -4.13 11.58
CA VAL A 29 -2.24 -3.83 12.50
C VAL A 29 -2.88 -2.51 12.14
N HIS A 30 -4.17 -2.57 11.82
CA HIS A 30 -5.02 -1.42 11.56
C HIS A 30 -5.90 -1.16 12.79
N HIS A 31 -5.64 -0.05 13.50
CA HIS A 31 -6.48 0.39 14.61
C HIS A 31 -7.15 1.73 14.28
N ASP A 32 -8.41 1.70 13.85
CA ASP A 32 -9.13 2.88 13.32
C ASP A 32 -9.00 4.13 14.21
N ARG A 33 -9.38 4.03 15.48
CA ARG A 33 -9.36 5.19 16.39
C ARG A 33 -7.96 5.73 16.67
N LEU A 34 -6.95 4.85 16.73
CA LEU A 34 -5.56 5.26 16.95
C LEU A 34 -5.02 5.96 15.71
N PHE A 35 -5.24 5.39 14.52
CA PHE A 35 -4.83 6.03 13.27
C PHE A 35 -5.51 7.38 13.09
N ASP A 36 -6.83 7.49 13.32
CA ASP A 36 -7.54 8.77 13.31
C ASP A 36 -6.89 9.80 14.25
N ALA A 37 -6.53 9.39 15.45
CA ALA A 37 -5.92 10.26 16.44
C ALA A 37 -4.49 10.69 16.04
N LEU A 38 -3.68 9.76 15.52
CA LEU A 38 -2.33 10.02 15.03
C LEU A 38 -2.35 10.95 13.80
N GLU A 39 -3.17 10.65 12.80
CA GLU A 39 -3.32 11.44 11.57
C GLU A 39 -3.79 12.86 11.89
N LYS A 40 -4.78 13.03 12.79
CA LYS A 40 -5.19 14.35 13.29
C LYS A 40 -4.04 15.11 13.97
N GLN A 41 -3.21 14.42 14.76
CA GLN A 41 -2.07 15.03 15.44
C GLN A 41 -0.93 15.42 14.48
N VAL A 42 -0.77 14.68 13.38
CA VAL A 42 0.14 15.02 12.28
C VAL A 42 -0.35 16.30 11.59
N ILE A 43 -1.62 16.35 11.16
CA ILE A 43 -2.23 17.52 10.50
C ILE A 43 -2.15 18.76 11.40
N LEU A 44 -2.47 18.63 12.70
CA LEU A 44 -2.37 19.75 13.65
C LEU A 44 -0.95 20.31 13.77
N ARG A 45 0.08 19.44 13.77
CA ARG A 45 1.49 19.88 13.84
C ARG A 45 1.94 20.54 12.55
N ILE A 46 1.55 19.98 11.40
CA ILE A 46 1.76 20.62 10.09
C ILE A 46 1.17 22.03 10.10
N ASN A 47 -0.10 22.19 10.46
CA ASN A 47 -0.77 23.49 10.46
C ASN A 47 -0.11 24.50 11.43
N ARG A 48 0.37 24.05 12.59
CA ARG A 48 1.14 24.90 13.51
C ARG A 48 2.45 25.35 12.87
N ALA A 49 3.20 24.44 12.25
CA ALA A 49 4.45 24.77 11.57
C ALA A 49 4.24 25.77 10.43
N LEU A 50 3.18 25.59 9.62
CA LEU A 50 2.80 26.52 8.54
C LEU A 50 2.43 27.91 9.08
N SER A 51 1.78 27.99 10.24
CA SER A 51 1.39 29.27 10.87
C SER A 51 2.55 30.06 11.52
N GLY A 52 3.78 29.53 11.51
CA GLY A 52 4.93 30.17 12.16
C GLY A 52 4.86 30.19 13.69
N THR A 53 3.93 29.45 14.30
CA THR A 53 3.85 29.33 15.75
C THR A 53 5.01 28.47 16.26
N ARG A 54 5.74 28.95 17.28
CA ARG A 54 6.88 28.24 17.88
C ARG A 54 6.43 26.88 18.42
N SER A 55 6.66 25.82 17.65
CA SER A 55 6.60 24.44 18.12
C SER A 55 7.96 23.78 17.95
N SER A 56 8.37 23.04 18.96
CA SER A 56 9.57 22.22 18.97
C SER A 56 9.43 21.07 17.97
N ALA A 57 10.32 21.03 16.98
CA ALA A 57 10.49 20.04 15.90
C ALA A 57 9.46 20.12 14.75
N ALA A 58 9.92 20.66 13.61
CA ALA A 58 9.31 20.46 12.30
C ALA A 58 9.40 18.98 11.89
N PHE A 59 8.41 18.48 11.13
CA PHE A 59 8.57 17.16 10.51
C PHE A 59 9.78 17.18 9.57
N LYS A 60 10.50 16.07 9.52
CA LYS A 60 11.51 15.77 8.47
C LYS A 60 10.87 15.02 7.31
N GLY A 61 11.56 14.95 6.16
CA GLY A 61 11.13 14.19 4.99
C GLY A 61 10.75 12.75 5.32
N GLN A 62 11.66 12.02 6.01
CA GLN A 62 11.42 10.66 6.48
C GLN A 62 10.16 10.50 7.33
N GLU A 63 9.92 11.43 8.26
CA GLU A 63 8.82 11.34 9.22
C GLU A 63 7.46 11.53 8.50
N LEU A 64 7.39 12.44 7.52
CA LEU A 64 6.20 12.60 6.66
C LEU A 64 5.96 11.35 5.82
N ALA A 65 7.01 10.86 5.15
CA ALA A 65 6.92 9.68 4.30
C ALA A 65 6.46 8.46 5.10
N ASN A 66 6.97 8.27 6.33
CA ASN A 66 6.55 7.20 7.21
C ASN A 66 5.07 7.29 7.61
N CYS A 67 4.57 8.49 7.94
CA CYS A 67 3.15 8.68 8.28
C CYS A 67 2.23 8.31 7.10
N ILE A 68 2.55 8.82 5.91
CA ILE A 68 1.76 8.62 4.70
C ILE A 68 1.83 7.16 4.23
N TRP A 69 3.04 6.58 4.23
CA TRP A 69 3.23 5.16 3.91
C TRP A 69 2.48 4.27 4.89
N ALA A 70 2.51 4.56 6.19
CA ALA A 70 1.84 3.75 7.20
C ALA A 70 0.31 3.71 6.98
N SER A 71 -0.31 4.87 6.73
CA SER A 71 -1.74 4.93 6.40
C SER A 71 -2.05 4.17 5.11
N ALA A 72 -1.23 4.32 4.07
CA ALA A 72 -1.40 3.59 2.82
C ALA A 72 -1.26 2.06 3.02
N SER A 73 -0.27 1.59 3.79
CA SER A 73 -0.01 0.17 4.02
C SER A 73 -1.18 -0.58 4.66
N VAL A 74 -1.93 0.09 5.53
CA VAL A 74 -3.18 -0.45 6.10
C VAL A 74 -4.42 -0.07 5.29
N ASN A 75 -4.25 0.33 4.03
CA ASN A 75 -5.30 0.71 3.08
C ASN A 75 -6.23 1.83 3.60
N ARG A 76 -5.69 2.74 4.42
CA ARG A 76 -6.43 3.92 4.88
C ARG A 76 -6.26 5.06 3.89
N ARG A 77 -7.38 5.52 3.34
CA ARG A 77 -7.45 6.67 2.44
C ARG A 77 -7.81 7.91 3.23
N ASN A 78 -6.86 8.84 3.33
CA ASN A 78 -7.05 10.12 4.04
C ASN A 78 -6.57 11.29 3.16
N PRO A 79 -7.44 11.84 2.28
CA PRO A 79 -7.11 12.98 1.43
C PRO A 79 -6.69 14.23 2.21
N ASP A 80 -7.32 14.51 3.36
CA ASP A 80 -6.99 15.67 4.20
C ASP A 80 -5.54 15.61 4.71
N LEU A 81 -5.07 14.41 5.05
CA LEU A 81 -3.67 14.19 5.45
C LEU A 81 -2.72 14.43 4.27
N LEU A 82 -3.04 13.91 3.08
CA LEU A 82 -2.23 14.12 1.88
C LEU A 82 -2.20 15.60 1.46
N ASP A 83 -3.33 16.31 1.55
CA ASP A 83 -3.38 17.75 1.26
C ASP A 83 -2.52 18.55 2.24
N ALA A 84 -2.62 18.25 3.54
CA ALA A 84 -1.77 18.88 4.56
C ALA A 84 -0.28 18.63 4.29
N VAL A 85 0.09 17.38 3.98
CA VAL A 85 1.48 17.02 3.61
C VAL A 85 1.92 17.70 2.33
N SER A 86 1.05 17.81 1.31
CA SER A 86 1.34 18.46 0.04
C SER A 86 1.72 19.93 0.24
N VAL A 87 0.89 20.69 0.97
CA VAL A 87 1.14 22.10 1.27
C VAL A 87 2.43 22.27 2.09
N TYR A 88 2.60 21.43 3.11
CA TYR A 88 3.78 21.47 3.97
C TYR A 88 5.07 21.11 3.22
N ALA A 89 5.08 20.02 2.46
CA ALA A 89 6.21 19.60 1.66
C ALA A 89 6.66 20.71 0.72
N LYS A 90 5.71 21.34 0.00
CA LYS A 90 6.00 22.49 -0.87
C LYS A 90 6.68 23.63 -0.12
N GLN A 91 6.17 24.03 1.04
CA GLN A 91 6.82 25.06 1.85
C GLN A 91 8.26 24.66 2.25
N MET A 92 8.48 23.41 2.64
CA MET A 92 9.78 22.93 3.09
C MET A 92 10.82 22.82 1.99
N VAL A 93 10.41 22.48 0.76
CA VAL A 93 11.31 22.34 -0.39
C VAL A 93 11.43 23.60 -1.25
N THR A 94 10.71 24.67 -0.89
CA THR A 94 10.83 25.97 -1.59
C THR A 94 12.14 26.63 -1.18
N GLY A 95 13.03 26.83 -2.15
CA GLY A 95 14.30 27.52 -1.97
C GLY A 95 14.14 28.99 -1.61
N SER A 96 15.24 29.64 -1.23
CA SER A 96 15.27 31.07 -0.91
C SER A 96 14.93 31.97 -2.10
N ASP A 97 15.06 31.46 -3.32
CA ASP A 97 14.65 32.07 -4.58
C ASP A 97 13.17 31.87 -4.92
N GLY A 98 12.41 31.21 -4.03
CA GLY A 98 10.99 30.91 -4.21
C GLY A 98 10.71 29.74 -5.15
N LYS A 99 11.75 29.02 -5.60
CA LYS A 99 11.61 27.91 -6.54
C LYS A 99 11.66 26.58 -5.83
N VAL A 100 10.93 25.61 -6.36
CA VAL A 100 11.06 24.20 -5.99
C VAL A 100 11.93 23.57 -7.07
N THR A 101 13.16 23.17 -6.73
CA THR A 101 14.13 22.57 -7.66
C THR A 101 14.43 21.14 -7.23
N ALA A 102 15.00 20.31 -8.11
CA ALA A 102 15.44 18.96 -7.72
C ALA A 102 16.43 18.98 -6.54
N GLN A 103 17.36 19.95 -6.51
CA GLN A 103 18.29 20.12 -5.40
C GLN A 103 17.56 20.46 -4.09
N SER A 104 16.66 21.44 -4.09
CA SER A 104 15.95 21.84 -2.87
C SER A 104 15.00 20.74 -2.35
N ILE A 105 14.49 19.90 -3.24
CA ILE A 105 13.77 18.68 -2.86
C ILE A 105 14.72 17.69 -2.18
N HIS A 106 15.91 17.43 -2.75
CA HIS A 106 16.89 16.50 -2.18
C HIS A 106 17.55 16.98 -0.89
N ASP A 107 17.59 18.29 -0.65
CA ASP A 107 18.04 18.85 0.63
C ASP A 107 17.09 18.46 1.79
N TYR A 108 15.86 18.03 1.48
CA TYR A 108 14.83 17.70 2.46
C TYR A 108 14.32 16.25 2.39
N PHE A 109 14.20 15.67 1.19
CA PHE A 109 13.73 14.31 0.95
C PHE A 109 14.80 13.41 0.33
N LEU A 110 14.91 12.19 0.85
CA LEU A 110 15.60 11.10 0.16
C LEU A 110 14.73 10.52 -0.96
N GLN A 111 15.35 9.90 -1.97
CA GLN A 111 14.62 9.25 -3.07
C GLN A 111 13.65 8.17 -2.58
N GLN A 112 14.04 7.39 -1.57
CA GLN A 112 13.17 6.37 -0.97
C GLN A 112 11.91 7.00 -0.33
N GLU A 113 12.04 8.18 0.26
CA GLU A 113 10.92 8.90 0.90
C GLU A 113 9.95 9.41 -0.16
N LEU A 114 10.46 9.95 -1.27
CA LEU A 114 9.64 10.32 -2.43
C LEU A 114 8.95 9.11 -3.05
N GLY A 115 9.64 7.97 -3.13
CA GLY A 115 9.06 6.70 -3.58
C GLY A 115 7.92 6.22 -2.67
N ASN A 116 8.07 6.35 -1.36
CA ASN A 116 7.01 6.04 -0.41
C ASN A 116 5.79 6.95 -0.57
N LEU A 117 6.01 8.26 -0.78
CA LEU A 117 4.94 9.22 -1.05
C LEU A 117 4.22 8.92 -2.37
N ALA A 118 4.97 8.59 -3.44
CA ALA A 118 4.41 8.21 -4.74
C ALA A 118 3.52 6.96 -4.64
N TRP A 119 4.03 5.91 -4.00
CA TRP A 119 3.29 4.68 -3.77
C TRP A 119 2.02 4.93 -2.96
N ALA A 120 2.13 5.70 -1.88
CA ALA A 120 0.99 6.01 -1.04
C ALA A 120 -0.08 6.84 -1.76
N CYS A 121 0.30 7.80 -2.62
CA CYS A 121 -0.66 8.51 -3.48
C CYS A 121 -1.40 7.53 -4.41
N ALA A 122 -0.69 6.54 -4.97
CA ALA A 122 -1.30 5.51 -5.79
C ALA A 122 -2.25 4.60 -4.99
N VAL A 123 -1.81 4.12 -3.82
CA VAL A 123 -2.63 3.29 -2.91
C VAL A 123 -3.88 4.05 -2.44
N MET A 124 -3.77 5.35 -2.18
CA MET A 124 -4.91 6.16 -1.76
C MET A 124 -5.78 6.63 -2.93
N ASP A 125 -5.31 6.45 -4.17
CA ASP A 125 -5.95 6.93 -5.39
C ASP A 125 -6.23 8.45 -5.37
N TYR A 126 -5.27 9.19 -4.82
CA TYR A 126 -5.37 10.64 -4.62
C TYR A 126 -4.02 11.29 -4.89
N TYR A 127 -4.00 12.31 -5.76
CA TYR A 127 -2.78 12.85 -6.36
C TYR A 127 -2.74 14.38 -6.21
N PRO A 128 -2.38 14.92 -5.03
CA PRO A 128 -2.28 16.36 -4.81
C PRO A 128 -1.29 16.98 -5.81
N PRO A 129 -1.66 18.04 -6.56
CA PRO A 129 -0.83 18.57 -7.65
C PRO A 129 0.58 18.95 -7.18
N ASP A 130 0.68 19.71 -6.10
CA ASP A 130 1.97 20.17 -5.58
C ASP A 130 2.86 18.99 -5.16
N LEU A 131 2.28 17.99 -4.48
CA LEU A 131 2.99 16.78 -4.09
C LEU A 131 3.46 15.96 -5.31
N MET A 132 2.63 15.83 -6.36
CA MET A 132 3.03 15.12 -7.58
C MET A 132 4.18 15.81 -8.30
N HIS A 133 4.19 17.15 -8.40
CA HIS A 133 5.32 17.88 -8.98
C HIS A 133 6.60 17.70 -8.16
N ILE A 134 6.49 17.68 -6.82
CA ILE A 134 7.63 17.40 -5.93
C ILE A 134 8.17 15.98 -6.16
N ILE A 135 7.28 14.99 -6.24
CA ILE A 135 7.63 13.59 -6.46
C ILE A 135 8.33 13.41 -7.82
N PHE A 136 7.71 13.86 -8.92
CA PHE A 136 8.28 13.69 -10.26
C PHE A 136 9.58 14.46 -10.42
N GLN A 137 9.64 15.70 -9.92
CA GLN A 137 10.85 16.50 -10.05
C GLN A 137 11.99 15.98 -9.15
N GLY A 138 11.67 15.44 -7.97
CA GLY A 138 12.66 14.87 -7.08
C GLY A 138 13.15 13.46 -7.46
N ILE A 139 12.35 12.67 -8.19
CA ILE A 139 12.76 11.32 -8.61
C ILE A 139 13.40 11.34 -10.02
N VAL A 140 12.78 12.03 -10.97
CA VAL A 140 13.19 12.01 -12.40
C VAL A 140 13.48 13.39 -12.98
N GLY A 141 13.32 14.47 -12.19
CA GLY A 141 13.62 15.83 -12.66
C GLY A 141 12.56 16.42 -13.57
N VAL A 142 11.42 15.75 -13.72
CA VAL A 142 10.29 16.22 -14.53
C VAL A 142 9.42 17.14 -13.67
N GLY A 143 9.26 18.39 -14.10
CA GLY A 143 8.51 19.39 -13.35
C GLY A 143 8.75 20.81 -13.86
N PRO A 144 8.23 21.84 -13.17
CA PRO A 144 8.29 23.23 -13.63
C PRO A 144 9.72 23.79 -13.69
N GLU A 145 10.62 23.28 -12.85
CA GLU A 145 12.04 23.64 -12.82
C GLU A 145 12.88 22.44 -13.30
N GLN A 146 12.48 21.86 -14.43
CA GLN A 146 13.08 20.65 -15.00
C GLN A 146 14.60 20.76 -15.16
N ASN A 147 15.33 19.76 -14.66
CA ASN A 147 16.78 19.68 -14.78
C ASN A 147 17.23 18.23 -14.98
N LEU A 148 16.96 17.68 -16.16
CA LEU A 148 17.27 16.29 -16.50
C LEU A 148 18.77 15.98 -16.41
N LYS A 149 19.64 16.94 -16.72
CA LYS A 149 21.10 16.76 -16.65
C LYS A 149 21.58 16.60 -15.21
N TYR A 150 21.04 17.39 -14.28
CA TYR A 150 21.30 17.21 -12.86
C TYR A 150 20.83 15.81 -12.44
N MET A 151 19.60 15.42 -12.77
CA MET A 151 19.08 14.11 -12.37
C MET A 151 19.85 12.93 -12.97
N SER A 152 20.30 13.03 -14.23
CA SER A 152 21.11 11.98 -14.84
C SER A 152 22.44 11.74 -14.10
N GLN A 153 23.00 12.76 -13.42
CA GLN A 153 24.19 12.60 -12.58
C GLN A 153 23.89 11.89 -11.26
N PHE A 154 22.69 12.09 -10.70
CA PHE A 154 22.24 11.40 -9.49
C PHE A 154 21.86 9.94 -9.73
N LEU A 155 21.67 9.57 -11.00
CA LEU A 155 21.11 8.31 -11.43
C LEU A 155 22.06 7.51 -12.32
N GLU A 156 23.36 7.79 -12.25
CA GLU A 156 24.41 6.98 -12.90
C GLU A 156 24.34 5.49 -12.51
N ARG A 157 23.71 5.16 -11.36
CA ARG A 157 23.46 3.79 -10.89
C ARG A 157 22.03 3.28 -11.13
N GLY A 158 21.17 4.09 -11.75
CA GLY A 158 19.74 3.82 -11.89
C GLY A 158 18.93 4.09 -10.61
N LEU A 159 17.60 4.01 -10.73
CA LEU A 159 16.68 4.11 -9.60
C LEU A 159 16.56 2.77 -8.86
N GLN A 160 16.30 2.81 -7.55
CA GLN A 160 15.94 1.60 -6.81
C GLN A 160 14.62 1.04 -7.35
N PRO A 161 14.50 -0.28 -7.61
CA PRO A 161 13.30 -0.88 -8.21
C PRO A 161 11.99 -0.47 -7.53
N GLN A 162 11.99 -0.37 -6.20
CA GLN A 162 10.82 0.04 -5.43
C GLN A 162 10.40 1.47 -5.77
N VAL A 163 11.32 2.44 -5.78
CA VAL A 163 11.03 3.84 -6.14
C VAL A 163 10.48 3.92 -7.55
N THR A 164 11.05 3.13 -8.46
CA THR A 164 10.64 3.12 -9.86
C THR A 164 9.22 2.58 -10.04
N MET A 165 8.88 1.48 -9.37
CA MET A 165 7.50 0.95 -9.36
C MET A 165 6.52 1.90 -8.69
N SER A 166 6.89 2.55 -7.60
CA SER A 166 6.05 3.53 -6.93
C SER A 166 5.67 4.69 -7.85
N LEU A 167 6.64 5.23 -8.58
CA LEU A 167 6.40 6.32 -9.54
C LEU A 167 5.55 5.84 -10.71
N LEU A 168 5.76 4.61 -11.17
CA LEU A 168 4.97 3.99 -12.21
C LEU A 168 3.50 3.82 -11.81
N TYR A 169 3.22 3.27 -10.63
CA TYR A 169 1.86 3.14 -10.11
C TYR A 169 1.19 4.51 -9.96
N ALA A 170 1.94 5.52 -9.53
CA ALA A 170 1.43 6.88 -9.44
C ALA A 170 1.04 7.43 -10.83
N GLN A 171 1.89 7.27 -11.85
CA GLN A 171 1.56 7.68 -13.22
C GLN A 171 0.36 6.89 -13.78
N ALA A 172 0.33 5.56 -13.62
CA ALA A 172 -0.79 4.72 -14.07
C ALA A 172 -2.09 5.22 -13.49
N GLY A 173 -2.13 5.39 -12.17
CA GLY A 173 -3.33 5.79 -11.49
C GLY A 173 -3.76 7.20 -11.90
N MET A 174 -2.84 8.15 -12.05
CA MET A 174 -3.16 9.47 -12.62
C MET A 174 -3.79 9.35 -14.02
N MET A 175 -3.19 8.58 -14.92
CA MET A 175 -3.70 8.36 -16.29
C MET A 175 -5.10 7.73 -16.29
N LEU A 176 -5.31 6.68 -15.48
CA LEU A 176 -6.61 5.99 -15.35
C LEU A 176 -7.69 6.88 -14.71
N ASN A 177 -7.29 7.89 -13.93
CA ASN A 177 -8.20 8.92 -13.40
C ASN A 177 -8.39 10.11 -14.35
N GLY A 178 -7.74 10.14 -15.52
CA GLY A 178 -7.77 11.28 -16.43
C GLY A 178 -7.10 12.55 -15.86
N ILE A 179 -6.16 12.38 -14.94
CA ILE A 179 -5.40 13.47 -14.33
C ILE A 179 -4.16 13.76 -15.18
N ASP A 180 -4.07 14.97 -15.71
CA ASP A 180 -2.92 15.47 -16.46
C ASP A 180 -2.40 16.76 -15.81
N TYR A 181 -1.19 16.67 -15.25
CA TYR A 181 -0.44 17.81 -14.70
C TYR A 181 0.76 18.19 -15.59
N GLY A 182 0.86 17.66 -16.81
CA GLY A 182 2.06 17.76 -17.64
C GLY A 182 3.26 16.99 -17.07
N LEU A 183 2.98 15.96 -16.26
CA LEU A 183 3.98 15.08 -15.65
C LEU A 183 3.99 13.76 -16.41
N THR A 184 5.11 13.43 -17.04
CA THR A 184 5.27 12.17 -17.78
C THR A 184 6.67 11.64 -17.52
N LEU A 185 6.76 10.33 -17.26
CA LEU A 185 8.03 9.62 -17.18
C LEU A 185 8.85 9.83 -18.48
N PRO A 186 10.19 9.95 -18.40
CA PRO A 186 11.04 10.09 -19.59
C PRO A 186 10.88 8.93 -20.60
N ASP A 187 11.06 9.22 -21.89
CA ASP A 187 10.91 8.21 -22.96
C ASP A 187 11.87 7.00 -22.79
N ASP A 188 13.06 7.22 -22.23
CA ASP A 188 14.08 6.20 -21.97
C ASP A 188 13.97 5.58 -20.57
N PHE A 189 12.92 5.89 -19.81
CA PHE A 189 12.77 5.49 -18.41
C PHE A 189 13.00 3.98 -18.20
N TRP A 190 12.52 3.16 -19.12
CA TRP A 190 12.65 1.70 -19.04
C TRP A 190 14.05 1.16 -19.35
N GLY A 191 14.74 1.76 -20.32
CA GLY A 191 16.06 1.28 -20.76
C GLY A 191 17.24 1.91 -20.00
N GLY A 192 17.07 3.13 -19.49
CA GLY A 192 18.14 3.91 -18.85
C GLY A 192 18.07 4.01 -17.33
N TRP A 193 16.90 3.74 -16.72
CA TRP A 193 16.65 4.06 -15.31
C TRP A 193 16.30 2.84 -14.45
N PHE A 194 15.99 1.70 -15.09
CA PHE A 194 15.83 0.39 -14.46
C PHE A 194 17.06 -0.49 -14.71
N PRO A 195 17.69 -1.05 -13.66
CA PRO A 195 18.44 -2.28 -13.86
C PRO A 195 17.44 -3.39 -14.22
N VAL A 196 17.62 -4.02 -15.39
CA VAL A 196 16.88 -5.24 -15.75
C VAL A 196 17.34 -6.35 -14.80
N THR A 197 16.62 -6.51 -13.70
CA THR A 197 16.72 -7.68 -12.84
C THR A 197 15.30 -8.15 -12.58
N ASP A 198 15.05 -9.44 -12.80
CA ASP A 198 13.78 -10.09 -12.52
C ASP A 198 13.28 -9.67 -11.14
N PHE A 199 12.01 -9.26 -11.07
CA PHE A 199 11.32 -8.96 -9.84
C PHE A 199 11.13 -10.28 -9.06
N ASP A 200 12.15 -10.67 -8.30
CA ASP A 200 11.94 -11.61 -7.21
C ASP A 200 11.13 -10.91 -6.12
N GLN A 201 9.86 -11.26 -6.04
CA GLN A 201 9.03 -10.99 -4.87
C GLN A 201 9.66 -11.71 -3.66
N ASP A 202 10.52 -11.02 -2.93
CA ASP A 202 11.06 -11.49 -1.65
C ASP A 202 9.96 -11.47 -0.59
N GLY A 203 9.21 -12.58 -0.55
CA GLY A 203 8.39 -13.01 0.58
C GLY A 203 9.01 -14.26 1.20
N THR A 204 9.14 -14.27 2.52
CA THR A 204 9.70 -15.35 3.35
C THR A 204 9.28 -16.76 2.88
N GLY A 205 10.27 -17.64 2.65
CA GLY A 205 10.14 -18.87 1.84
C GLY A 205 9.07 -19.89 2.20
N ASP A 206 8.60 -19.97 3.45
CA ASP A 206 7.55 -20.94 3.83
C ASP A 206 6.12 -20.46 3.50
N LEU A 207 5.88 -19.14 3.49
CA LEU A 207 4.57 -18.55 3.17
C LEU A 207 4.32 -18.53 1.66
N LYS A 208 5.36 -18.34 0.84
CA LYS A 208 5.28 -18.35 -0.63
C LYS A 208 4.96 -19.75 -1.18
N LEU A 209 5.55 -20.80 -0.60
CA LEU A 209 5.26 -22.20 -0.94
C LEU A 209 3.80 -22.60 -0.63
N THR A 210 3.22 -22.04 0.43
CA THR A 210 1.83 -22.34 0.82
C THR A 210 0.84 -21.66 -0.11
N THR A 211 1.08 -20.39 -0.47
CA THR A 211 0.20 -19.63 -1.37
C THR A 211 0.17 -20.23 -2.79
N SER A 212 1.32 -20.64 -3.33
CA SER A 212 1.40 -21.33 -4.62
C SER A 212 0.62 -22.66 -4.64
N LYS A 213 0.64 -23.44 -3.54
CA LYS A 213 -0.17 -24.68 -3.44
C LYS A 213 -1.66 -24.41 -3.39
N VAL A 214 -2.08 -23.36 -2.68
CA VAL A 214 -3.49 -22.93 -2.63
C VAL A 214 -3.93 -22.50 -4.03
N GLN A 215 -3.12 -21.71 -4.73
CA GLN A 215 -3.38 -21.26 -6.09
C GLN A 215 -3.57 -22.43 -7.06
N SER A 216 -2.63 -23.38 -7.10
CA SER A 216 -2.77 -24.58 -7.94
C SER A 216 -4.01 -25.40 -7.57
N GLY A 217 -4.35 -25.48 -6.28
CA GLY A 217 -5.57 -26.16 -5.82
C GLY A 217 -6.85 -25.52 -6.34
N VAL A 218 -6.94 -24.18 -6.29
CA VAL A 218 -8.07 -23.41 -6.84
C VAL A 218 -8.19 -23.63 -8.35
N SER A 219 -7.08 -23.48 -9.07
CA SER A 219 -6.96 -23.70 -10.51
C SER A 219 -7.44 -25.10 -10.91
N ASP A 220 -6.97 -26.15 -10.22
CA ASP A 220 -7.39 -27.52 -10.46
C ASP A 220 -8.88 -27.77 -10.17
N ALA A 221 -9.45 -27.12 -9.15
CA ALA A 221 -10.89 -27.22 -8.89
C ALA A 221 -11.73 -26.54 -9.97
N LEU A 222 -11.30 -25.38 -10.45
CA LEU A 222 -11.92 -24.69 -11.59
C LEU A 222 -11.88 -25.56 -12.85
N ARG A 223 -10.75 -26.24 -13.12
CA ARG A 223 -10.64 -27.20 -14.24
C ARG A 223 -11.62 -28.36 -14.13
N ARG A 224 -11.78 -28.95 -12.93
CA ARG A 224 -12.73 -30.07 -12.72
C ARG A 224 -14.18 -29.69 -12.99
N ILE A 225 -14.55 -28.43 -12.75
CA ILE A 225 -15.91 -27.94 -13.04
C ILE A 225 -16.09 -27.43 -14.47
N GLY A 226 -15.04 -27.50 -15.30
CA GLY A 226 -15.05 -27.08 -16.71
C GLY A 226 -14.95 -25.57 -16.92
N PHE A 227 -14.37 -24.83 -15.96
CA PHE A 227 -14.11 -23.39 -16.11
C PHE A 227 -12.75 -23.16 -16.78
N ASP A 228 -12.76 -22.68 -18.02
CA ASP A 228 -11.54 -22.40 -18.79
C ASP A 228 -10.86 -21.12 -18.32
N HIS A 229 -9.55 -21.16 -18.10
CA HIS A 229 -8.75 -20.07 -17.54
C HIS A 229 -7.26 -20.27 -17.77
N VAL A 230 -6.48 -19.21 -17.58
CA VAL A 230 -5.02 -19.22 -17.55
C VAL A 230 -4.51 -18.91 -16.14
N GLU A 231 -3.34 -19.44 -15.78
CA GLU A 231 -2.65 -19.11 -14.52
C GLU A 231 -1.56 -18.06 -14.78
N GLU A 232 -1.21 -17.29 -13.75
CA GLU A 232 -0.12 -16.29 -13.76
C GLU A 232 -0.21 -15.31 -14.96
N HIS A 233 -1.42 -14.80 -15.21
CA HIS A 233 -1.66 -13.90 -16.32
C HIS A 233 -1.06 -12.52 -16.05
N VAL A 234 -0.12 -12.11 -16.88
CA VAL A 234 0.54 -10.82 -16.75
C VAL A 234 -0.16 -9.77 -17.60
N ILE A 235 -0.39 -8.60 -17.00
CA ILE A 235 -0.95 -7.42 -17.66
C ILE A 235 0.19 -6.39 -17.85
N PRO A 236 0.54 -6.04 -19.10
CA PRO A 236 1.50 -5.00 -19.38
C PRO A 236 0.92 -3.63 -19.02
N PHE A 237 1.80 -2.67 -18.74
CA PHE A 237 1.37 -1.30 -18.43
C PHE A 237 0.79 -0.57 -19.66
N SER A 238 1.31 -0.89 -20.85
CA SER A 238 0.83 -0.37 -22.14
C SER A 238 0.66 -1.52 -23.12
N GLU A 239 -0.51 -1.62 -23.75
CA GLU A 239 -0.78 -2.63 -24.80
C GLU A 239 0.02 -2.38 -26.09
N ASN A 240 0.57 -1.17 -26.27
CA ASN A 240 1.21 -0.73 -27.51
C ASN A 240 2.74 -0.71 -27.47
N ASP A 241 3.37 -1.21 -26.40
CA ASP A 241 4.83 -1.12 -26.23
C ASP A 241 5.40 -2.47 -25.76
N ASP A 242 6.04 -3.20 -26.67
CA ASP A 242 6.65 -4.52 -26.41
C ASP A 242 7.77 -4.48 -25.34
N ILE A 243 8.22 -3.27 -24.97
CA ILE A 243 9.25 -3.02 -23.95
C ILE A 243 8.61 -2.66 -22.59
N SER A 244 7.29 -2.48 -22.54
CA SER A 244 6.55 -2.15 -21.33
C SER A 244 6.76 -3.23 -20.26
N PRO A 245 7.13 -2.85 -19.02
CA PRO A 245 7.30 -3.85 -17.99
C PRO A 245 5.99 -4.56 -17.68
N LYS A 246 6.17 -5.78 -17.21
CA LYS A 246 5.15 -6.61 -16.61
C LYS A 246 4.86 -6.08 -15.21
N VAL A 247 3.86 -5.21 -15.10
CA VAL A 247 3.61 -4.43 -13.87
C VAL A 247 2.60 -5.10 -12.95
N LEU A 248 1.58 -5.73 -13.53
CA LEU A 248 0.54 -6.43 -12.78
C LEU A 248 0.47 -7.88 -13.24
N SER A 249 0.12 -8.77 -12.32
CA SER A 249 -0.13 -10.19 -12.61
C SER A 249 -1.38 -10.63 -11.87
N LEU A 250 -2.17 -11.51 -12.48
CA LEU A 250 -3.31 -12.19 -11.90
C LEU A 250 -2.97 -13.66 -11.67
N ASP A 251 -3.33 -14.19 -10.51
CA ASP A 251 -3.06 -15.60 -10.18
C ASP A 251 -3.77 -16.56 -11.14
N ILE A 252 -5.04 -16.25 -11.43
CA ILE A 252 -5.89 -16.95 -12.38
C ILE A 252 -6.69 -15.89 -13.17
N ALA A 253 -6.82 -16.07 -14.49
CA ALA A 253 -7.53 -15.11 -15.33
C ALA A 253 -8.33 -15.76 -16.46
N VAL A 254 -9.37 -15.06 -16.89
CA VAL A 254 -10.09 -15.27 -18.15
C VAL A 254 -9.95 -13.98 -18.98
N PRO A 255 -8.85 -13.81 -19.74
CA PRO A 255 -8.51 -12.52 -20.36
C PRO A 255 -9.57 -11.99 -21.32
N GLU A 256 -10.21 -12.88 -22.10
CA GLU A 256 -11.26 -12.51 -23.04
C GLU A 256 -12.48 -11.86 -22.37
N ARG A 257 -12.70 -12.16 -21.10
CA ARG A 257 -13.80 -11.63 -20.28
C ARG A 257 -13.33 -10.58 -19.26
N LYS A 258 -12.02 -10.31 -19.18
CA LYS A 258 -11.39 -9.50 -18.13
C LYS A 258 -11.83 -9.92 -16.71
N ILE A 259 -11.82 -11.22 -16.44
CA ILE A 259 -12.08 -11.76 -15.10
C ILE A 259 -10.75 -12.20 -14.49
N GLY A 260 -10.46 -11.74 -13.28
CA GLY A 260 -9.32 -12.18 -12.47
C GLY A 260 -9.79 -12.86 -11.19
N ILE A 261 -9.10 -13.91 -10.78
CA ILE A 261 -9.28 -14.57 -9.49
C ILE A 261 -7.93 -14.51 -8.78
N GLU A 262 -7.90 -13.88 -7.61
CA GLU A 262 -6.74 -13.71 -6.73
C GLU A 262 -6.83 -14.68 -5.56
N VAL A 263 -5.73 -15.37 -5.27
CA VAL A 263 -5.65 -16.32 -4.16
C VAL A 263 -4.83 -15.69 -3.05
N ASP A 264 -5.53 -15.02 -2.15
CA ASP A 264 -4.90 -14.15 -1.19
C ASP A 264 -4.28 -14.93 -0.02
N GLY A 265 -2.96 -15.04 -0.02
CA GLY A 265 -2.19 -15.46 1.16
C GLY A 265 -2.22 -14.45 2.32
N PRO A 266 -1.70 -14.82 3.51
CA PRO A 266 -1.70 -13.99 4.71
C PRO A 266 -1.14 -12.57 4.53
N SER A 267 -0.13 -12.42 3.68
CA SER A 267 0.54 -11.14 3.45
C SER A 267 -0.34 -10.09 2.79
N HIS A 268 -1.46 -10.48 2.17
CA HIS A 268 -2.39 -9.56 1.49
C HIS A 268 -3.32 -8.81 2.45
N PHE A 269 -3.29 -9.17 3.74
CA PHE A 269 -4.21 -8.65 4.74
C PHE A 269 -3.50 -7.91 5.86
N VAL A 270 -4.26 -7.02 6.49
CA VAL A 270 -3.95 -6.41 7.79
C VAL A 270 -5.03 -6.81 8.78
N HIS A 271 -4.66 -6.92 10.05
CA HIS A 271 -5.56 -7.22 11.13
C HIS A 271 -6.22 -5.95 11.63
N ASN A 272 -7.55 -5.91 11.60
CA ASN A 272 -8.30 -4.78 12.09
C ASN A 272 -8.70 -4.96 13.56
N MET A 273 -8.23 -4.04 14.41
CA MET A 273 -8.66 -3.92 15.80
C MET A 273 -9.85 -2.97 15.93
N LYS A 274 -11.00 -3.32 15.33
CA LYS A 274 -12.24 -2.50 15.45
C LYS A 274 -12.86 -2.60 16.85
N ASN A 275 -12.70 -3.72 17.54
CA ASN A 275 -13.52 -4.07 18.72
C ASN A 275 -12.73 -4.64 19.93
N TRP A 276 -11.42 -4.43 20.03
CA TRP A 276 -10.70 -4.91 21.23
C TRP A 276 -11.05 -4.07 22.47
N GLU A 277 -11.95 -4.59 23.28
CA GLU A 277 -12.06 -4.22 24.69
C GLU A 277 -11.21 -5.18 25.52
N PRO A 278 -10.39 -4.69 26.49
CA PRO A 278 -9.69 -5.57 27.40
C PRO A 278 -10.72 -6.48 28.07
N GLN A 279 -10.58 -7.80 27.92
CA GLN A 279 -11.51 -8.73 28.55
C GLN A 279 -11.59 -8.40 30.05
N SER A 280 -12.80 -8.08 30.51
CA SER A 280 -13.06 -7.92 31.94
C SER A 280 -12.65 -9.22 32.64
N ARG A 281 -11.94 -9.10 33.77
CA ARG A 281 -11.39 -10.20 34.59
C ARG A 281 -12.18 -11.50 34.49
N PRO A 282 -11.53 -12.67 34.37
CA PRO A 282 -12.21 -13.94 34.13
C PRO A 282 -13.31 -14.19 35.16
N ASN A 283 -14.49 -14.61 34.69
CA ASN A 283 -15.63 -14.98 35.51
C ASN A 283 -15.23 -16.13 36.46
N PRO A 284 -15.27 -15.94 37.80
CA PRO A 284 -14.83 -16.97 38.75
C PRO A 284 -15.68 -18.24 38.73
N ASN A 285 -16.81 -18.25 38.02
CA ASN A 285 -17.73 -19.38 37.92
C ASN A 285 -17.71 -20.11 36.55
N ALA A 286 -16.81 -19.77 35.64
CA ALA A 286 -16.66 -20.52 34.39
C ALA A 286 -16.13 -21.94 34.67
N LYS A 287 -16.90 -22.97 34.25
CA LYS A 287 -16.54 -24.38 34.45
C LYS A 287 -15.18 -24.65 33.78
N LYS A 288 -14.28 -25.29 34.54
CA LYS A 288 -12.94 -25.75 34.12
C LYS A 288 -13.04 -26.72 32.93
N GLN A 289 -13.18 -26.21 31.72
CA GLN A 289 -12.55 -26.85 30.56
C GLN A 289 -11.07 -26.50 30.62
N THR A 290 -10.22 -27.40 30.13
CA THR A 290 -8.75 -27.30 30.08
C THR A 290 -8.30 -26.01 29.37
N GLN A 291 -8.37 -24.89 30.08
CA GLN A 291 -7.82 -23.62 29.68
C GLN A 291 -6.31 -23.72 29.90
N GLN A 292 -5.54 -23.79 28.81
CA GLN A 292 -4.27 -23.07 28.83
C GLN A 292 -4.60 -21.67 29.33
N LYS A 293 -3.92 -21.23 30.39
CA LYS A 293 -4.08 -19.86 30.90
C LYS A 293 -3.63 -18.92 29.78
N GLN A 294 -4.54 -18.53 28.89
CA GLN A 294 -4.32 -17.41 27.98
C GLN A 294 -4.10 -16.18 28.85
N ASP A 295 -3.00 -15.48 28.62
CA ASP A 295 -2.74 -14.22 29.27
C ASP A 295 -3.85 -13.24 28.82
N PRO A 296 -4.60 -12.60 29.74
CA PRO A 296 -5.63 -11.63 29.36
C PRO A 296 -5.10 -10.41 28.59
N THR A 297 -3.78 -10.29 28.42
CA THR A 297 -3.12 -9.29 27.56
C THR A 297 -2.74 -9.81 26.17
N GLU A 298 -2.83 -11.12 25.92
CA GLU A 298 -2.50 -11.74 24.63
C GLU A 298 -3.69 -11.61 23.67
N TYR A 299 -3.49 -10.84 22.61
CA TYR A 299 -4.44 -10.77 21.49
C TYR A 299 -4.12 -11.92 20.52
N VAL A 300 -5.10 -12.79 20.27
CA VAL A 300 -4.97 -13.89 19.30
C VAL A 300 -5.61 -13.44 18.00
N PHE A 301 -4.82 -13.39 16.93
CA PHE A 301 -5.34 -13.14 15.59
C PHE A 301 -5.96 -14.43 15.04
N GLU A 302 -7.28 -14.45 14.92
CA GLU A 302 -8.00 -15.45 14.14
C GLU A 302 -8.24 -14.90 12.72
N TRP A 303 -8.22 -15.78 11.71
CA TRP A 303 -8.48 -15.39 10.32
C TRP A 303 -9.99 -15.45 10.06
N SER A 304 -10.60 -14.31 9.74
CA SER A 304 -12.03 -14.16 9.48
C SER A 304 -12.26 -13.08 8.41
N TYR A 305 -13.50 -12.90 7.97
CA TYR A 305 -13.84 -11.74 7.13
C TYR A 305 -14.06 -10.46 7.95
N GLU A 306 -14.21 -10.59 9.27
CA GLU A 306 -14.62 -9.51 10.16
C GLU A 306 -13.41 -8.73 10.70
N ASP A 307 -12.28 -9.43 10.88
CA ASP A 307 -11.06 -8.92 11.49
C ASP A 307 -9.91 -8.70 10.49
N GLN A 308 -10.12 -8.98 9.20
CA GLN A 308 -9.11 -8.83 8.15
C GLN A 308 -9.58 -7.82 7.10
N ASP A 309 -8.77 -6.79 6.91
CA ASP A 309 -8.92 -5.87 5.79
C ASP A 309 -7.79 -6.09 4.78
N MET A 310 -8.07 -5.81 3.52
CA MET A 310 -7.06 -5.85 2.45
C MET A 310 -5.98 -4.80 2.71
N ASN A 311 -4.70 -5.17 2.58
CA ASN A 311 -3.59 -4.24 2.75
C ASN A 311 -3.50 -3.23 1.58
N GLY A 312 -2.65 -2.21 1.72
CA GLY A 312 -2.48 -1.17 0.70
C GLY A 312 -2.00 -1.66 -0.67
N SER A 313 -1.08 -2.62 -0.70
CA SER A 313 -0.50 -3.12 -1.96
C SER A 313 -1.53 -3.92 -2.76
N THR A 314 -2.28 -4.79 -2.09
CA THR A 314 -3.36 -5.57 -2.70
C THR A 314 -4.46 -4.62 -3.17
N ALA A 315 -4.83 -3.63 -2.35
CA ALA A 315 -5.84 -2.63 -2.72
C ALA A 315 -5.44 -1.74 -3.90
N LEU A 316 -4.16 -1.40 -4.03
CA LEU A 316 -3.63 -0.70 -5.20
C LEU A 316 -3.78 -1.55 -6.45
N LYS A 317 -3.32 -2.81 -6.39
CA LYS A 317 -3.41 -3.75 -7.51
C LYS A 317 -4.87 -3.92 -7.95
N ASP A 318 -5.75 -4.25 -7.02
CA ASP A 318 -7.19 -4.43 -7.24
C ASP A 318 -7.80 -3.20 -7.95
N ARG A 319 -7.58 -2.01 -7.42
CA ARG A 319 -8.13 -0.78 -8.00
C ARG A 319 -7.59 -0.46 -9.40
N LEU A 320 -6.31 -0.71 -9.66
CA LEU A 320 -5.74 -0.51 -11.00
C LEU A 320 -6.38 -1.48 -12.00
N LEU A 321 -6.56 -2.74 -11.62
CA LEU A 321 -7.22 -3.76 -12.43
C LEU A 321 -8.67 -3.39 -12.72
N GLU A 322 -9.43 -2.99 -11.69
CA GLU A 322 -10.82 -2.51 -11.85
C GLU A 322 -10.91 -1.35 -12.84
N LYS A 323 -10.01 -0.36 -12.74
CA LYS A 323 -9.96 0.78 -13.67
C LYS A 323 -9.57 0.39 -15.09
N MET A 324 -8.81 -0.69 -15.25
CA MET A 324 -8.52 -1.30 -16.55
C MET A 324 -9.69 -2.16 -17.09
N GLY A 325 -10.80 -2.24 -16.34
CA GLY A 325 -12.02 -2.95 -16.70
C GLY A 325 -12.03 -4.42 -16.30
N TRP A 326 -11.15 -4.84 -15.39
CA TRP A 326 -11.18 -6.19 -14.84
C TRP A 326 -12.20 -6.31 -13.72
N THR A 327 -12.84 -7.48 -13.65
CA THR A 327 -13.62 -7.90 -12.47
C THR A 327 -12.74 -8.85 -11.66
N ILE A 328 -12.38 -8.46 -10.45
CA ILE A 328 -11.48 -9.23 -9.58
C ILE A 328 -12.27 -9.93 -8.48
N VAL A 329 -11.95 -11.20 -8.26
CA VAL A 329 -12.51 -12.02 -7.20
C VAL A 329 -11.40 -12.49 -6.28
N HIS A 330 -11.52 -12.17 -5.01
CA HIS A 330 -10.57 -12.54 -3.98
C HIS A 330 -11.00 -13.83 -3.27
N ILE A 331 -10.10 -14.82 -3.22
CA ILE A 331 -10.26 -16.05 -2.44
C ILE A 331 -9.25 -16.02 -1.29
N PRO A 332 -9.68 -15.66 -0.06
CA PRO A 332 -8.78 -15.67 1.08
C PRO A 332 -8.31 -17.08 1.41
N PHE A 333 -7.01 -17.24 1.69
CA PHE A 333 -6.41 -18.56 1.92
C PHE A 333 -7.08 -19.35 3.05
N TRP A 334 -7.56 -18.69 4.12
CA TRP A 334 -8.24 -19.36 5.23
C TRP A 334 -9.54 -20.05 4.80
N VAL A 335 -10.30 -19.43 3.90
CA VAL A 335 -11.53 -19.98 3.34
C VAL A 335 -11.22 -21.25 2.56
N TRP A 336 -10.17 -21.21 1.73
CA TRP A 336 -9.75 -22.38 0.97
C TRP A 336 -9.23 -23.51 1.86
N MET A 337 -8.48 -23.19 2.92
CA MET A 337 -7.94 -24.20 3.83
C MET A 337 -9.03 -25.01 4.53
N GLU A 338 -10.15 -24.40 4.91
CA GLU A 338 -11.29 -25.08 5.53
C GLU A 338 -11.86 -26.21 4.64
N MET A 339 -11.80 -26.05 3.32
CA MET A 339 -12.31 -27.03 2.34
C MET A 339 -11.20 -27.84 1.66
N SER A 340 -9.93 -27.65 2.03
CA SER A 340 -8.76 -28.23 1.34
C SER A 340 -8.76 -29.76 1.28
N HIS A 341 -9.48 -30.43 2.17
CA HIS A 341 -9.56 -31.90 2.25
C HIS A 341 -10.73 -32.52 1.48
N SER A 342 -11.61 -31.72 0.86
CA SER A 342 -12.83 -32.20 0.20
C SER A 342 -12.91 -31.67 -1.24
N PRO A 343 -12.57 -32.48 -2.25
CA PRO A 343 -12.70 -32.07 -3.66
C PRO A 343 -14.13 -31.66 -4.03
N SER A 344 -15.14 -32.27 -3.42
CA SER A 344 -16.54 -31.92 -3.64
C SER A 344 -16.89 -30.53 -3.10
N ASP A 345 -16.36 -30.16 -1.92
CA ASP A 345 -16.62 -28.83 -1.35
C ASP A 345 -15.86 -27.74 -2.11
N GLN A 346 -14.63 -28.03 -2.56
CA GLN A 346 -13.88 -27.16 -3.47
C GLN A 346 -14.66 -26.90 -4.77
N GLU A 347 -15.17 -27.96 -5.42
CA GLU A 347 -15.93 -27.83 -6.65
C GLU A 347 -17.24 -27.06 -6.44
N LYS A 348 -17.92 -27.28 -5.31
CA LYS A 348 -19.13 -26.54 -4.95
C LYS A 348 -18.81 -25.05 -4.77
N TYR A 349 -17.76 -24.72 -4.01
CA TYR A 349 -17.32 -23.34 -3.81
C TYR A 349 -16.96 -22.67 -5.13
N CYS A 350 -16.15 -23.32 -5.97
CA CYS A 350 -15.78 -22.79 -7.28
C CYS A 350 -17.01 -22.59 -8.19
N ARG A 351 -18.02 -23.47 -8.16
CA ARG A 351 -19.27 -23.27 -8.92
C ARG A 351 -20.03 -22.05 -8.44
N GLU A 352 -20.14 -21.86 -7.14
CA GLU A 352 -20.80 -20.68 -6.55
C GLU A 352 -20.01 -19.39 -6.87
N LEU A 353 -18.67 -19.46 -6.83
CA LEU A 353 -17.78 -18.37 -7.16
C LEU A 353 -18.00 -17.88 -8.61
N VAL A 354 -17.90 -18.80 -9.58
CA VAL A 354 -17.96 -18.44 -11.00
C VAL A 354 -19.37 -18.23 -11.53
N ALA A 355 -20.41 -18.70 -10.83
CA ALA A 355 -21.80 -18.43 -11.22
C ALA A 355 -22.16 -16.93 -11.15
N ASN A 356 -21.38 -16.15 -10.40
CA ASN A 356 -21.56 -14.71 -10.24
C ASN A 356 -20.68 -13.88 -11.20
N LEU A 357 -19.93 -14.51 -12.12
CA LEU A 357 -18.94 -13.88 -13.00
C LEU A 357 -19.32 -13.85 -14.48
#